data_AF-A0A8S0X5Y7-F1
#
_entry.id   AF-A0A8S0X5Y7-F1
#
_cell.length_a   1.000
_cell.length_b   1.000
_cell.length_c   1.000
_cell.angle_alpha   90.00
_cell.angle_beta   90.00
_cell.angle_gamma   90.00
#
_symmetry.space_group_name_H-M   'P 1'
#
loop_
_entity.id
_entity.type
_entity.pdbx_description
1 polymer ?
#
loop_
_entity_poly.entity_id
_entity_poly.type
_entity_poly.pdbx_seq_one_letter_code
_entity_poly.pdbx_strand_id
1 'polypeptide(L)'
;MRTSLGNKLQQDAEELDRREQLVQQLTAEKEDLAATVETMKSELIASHEEAERASSKLDAMRSRVLQESAHETLQRENELRETQLELERCRMERDEWERSALQEQTVSEDLRTTLEVLRRDLELESAARKREAGELEREREKTTNLESVLQDFQAAKDHELRQAVKDYESQLFQATQSLAEYKSRALTAELQLDESHTNVSRTKELEKEVKEKKVLIDKLRHETVIINEHLMEALRRLRRNSTETNVDRRLVTNVLLSFLTTPRADSKRFEMLSLLASILSWNDQEREKAGLQRIGSAEAANSGFWSRTSSTSSPSKATELERSDETESFSRLWVEFLLTEANAGESPSQTTSPPALPRNSTTSMPASPPPLSTVHSNSSTSSPFKGTRRLASLSSAGTASSPNLLSNPPPSKKGKEKEKNPGGS
;
A
#
# COMPACT_ATOMS: atom_id res chain seq x y z
N MET A 1 -11.18 76.06 -214.22
CA MET A 1 -11.28 75.03 -213.16
C MET A 1 -9.96 75.01 -212.38
N ARG A 2 -9.92 75.52 -211.13
CA ARG A 2 -8.74 75.41 -210.24
C ARG A 2 -9.08 75.69 -208.76
N THR A 3 -9.99 76.63 -208.51
CA THR A 3 -10.46 77.04 -207.17
C THR A 3 -11.35 76.03 -206.43
N SER A 4 -11.88 75.01 -207.10
CA SER A 4 -12.80 74.03 -206.49
C SER A 4 -12.12 72.80 -205.89
N LEU A 5 -10.86 72.51 -206.26
CA LEU A 5 -10.14 71.33 -205.76
C LEU A 5 -9.34 71.66 -204.48
N GLY A 6 -8.76 72.87 -204.41
CA GLY A 6 -8.04 73.34 -203.21
C GLY A 6 -8.95 73.37 -201.98
N ASN A 7 -10.16 73.92 -202.09
CA ASN A 7 -11.12 73.95 -200.99
C ASN A 7 -11.52 72.55 -200.50
N LYS A 8 -11.54 71.52 -201.37
CA LYS A 8 -11.80 70.15 -200.94
C LYS A 8 -10.62 69.53 -200.22
N LEU A 9 -9.41 69.64 -200.77
CA LEU A 9 -8.20 69.18 -200.07
C LEU A 9 -7.98 69.88 -198.73
N GLN A 10 -8.33 71.17 -198.63
CA GLN A 10 -8.29 71.89 -197.36
C GLN A 10 -9.42 71.47 -196.41
N GLN A 11 -10.64 71.24 -196.91
CA GLN A 11 -11.74 70.73 -196.08
C GLN A 11 -11.47 69.30 -195.58
N ASP A 12 -10.91 68.42 -196.41
CA ASP A 12 -10.51 67.05 -196.08
C ASP A 12 -9.33 67.05 -195.10
N ALA A 13 -8.37 67.98 -195.25
CA ALA A 13 -7.27 68.18 -194.29
C ALA A 13 -7.78 68.73 -192.95
N GLU A 14 -8.70 69.70 -192.94
CA GLU A 14 -9.34 70.16 -191.70
C GLU A 14 -10.25 69.09 -191.07
N GLU A 15 -10.80 68.15 -191.85
CA GLU A 15 -11.55 67.01 -191.33
C GLU A 15 -10.61 65.92 -190.78
N LEU A 16 -9.41 65.77 -191.35
CA LEU A 16 -8.32 64.99 -190.77
C LEU A 16 -7.82 65.62 -189.47
N ASP A 17 -7.48 66.91 -189.44
CA ASP A 17 -7.11 67.64 -188.22
C ASP A 17 -8.19 67.48 -187.13
N ARG A 18 -9.48 67.62 -187.47
CA ARG A 18 -10.57 67.39 -186.50
C ARG A 18 -10.63 65.94 -186.02
N ARG A 19 -10.42 64.95 -186.89
CA ARG A 19 -10.36 63.53 -186.49
C ARG A 19 -9.13 63.21 -185.67
N GLU A 20 -7.99 63.81 -185.98
CA GLU A 20 -6.72 63.59 -185.27
C GLU A 20 -6.72 64.30 -183.91
N GLN A 21 -7.32 65.49 -183.81
CA GLN A 21 -7.65 66.15 -182.54
C GLN A 21 -8.66 65.33 -181.72
N LEU A 22 -9.70 64.76 -182.33
CA LEU A 22 -10.65 63.87 -181.64
C LEU A 22 -9.98 62.56 -181.19
N VAL A 23 -9.06 62.00 -181.97
CA VAL A 23 -8.28 60.82 -181.57
C VAL A 23 -7.33 61.20 -180.42
N GLN A 24 -6.63 62.33 -180.49
CA GLN A 24 -5.78 62.82 -179.40
C GLN A 24 -6.57 63.10 -178.12
N GLN A 25 -7.77 63.68 -178.22
CA GLN A 25 -8.70 63.85 -177.10
C GLN A 25 -9.14 62.51 -176.54
N LEU A 26 -9.59 61.57 -177.38
CA LEU A 26 -10.03 60.24 -176.93
C LEU A 26 -8.88 59.37 -176.40
N THR A 27 -7.63 59.58 -176.82
CA THR A 27 -6.45 58.94 -176.22
C THR A 27 -6.07 59.58 -174.90
N ALA A 28 -6.09 60.92 -174.79
CA ALA A 28 -5.87 61.62 -173.53
C ALA A 28 -6.94 61.25 -172.49
N GLU A 29 -8.22 61.28 -172.87
CA GLU A 29 -9.33 60.79 -172.04
C GLU A 29 -9.14 59.32 -171.65
N LYS A 30 -8.61 58.46 -172.54
CA LYS A 30 -8.29 57.06 -172.19
C LYS A 30 -7.10 56.92 -171.26
N GLU A 31 -6.08 57.78 -171.37
CA GLU A 31 -4.90 57.77 -170.52
C GLU A 31 -5.23 58.33 -169.14
N ASP A 32 -6.04 59.39 -169.05
CA ASP A 32 -6.63 59.92 -167.81
C ASP A 32 -7.57 58.90 -167.16
N LEU A 33 -8.42 58.21 -167.94
CA LEU A 33 -9.26 57.11 -167.42
C LEU A 33 -8.42 55.90 -166.99
N ALA A 34 -7.31 55.60 -167.66
CA ALA A 34 -6.39 54.54 -167.22
C ALA A 34 -5.65 54.94 -165.94
N ALA A 35 -5.19 56.19 -165.82
CA ALA A 35 -4.50 56.72 -164.65
C ALA A 35 -5.43 56.83 -163.43
N THR A 36 -6.69 57.27 -163.62
CA THR A 36 -7.71 57.29 -162.56
C THR A 36 -8.14 55.87 -162.16
N VAL A 37 -8.24 54.93 -163.09
CA VAL A 37 -8.46 53.51 -162.76
C VAL A 37 -7.27 52.90 -162.01
N GLU A 38 -6.02 53.19 -162.38
CA GLU A 38 -4.85 52.64 -161.71
C GLU A 38 -4.61 53.26 -160.32
N THR A 39 -4.86 54.57 -160.16
CA THR A 39 -4.85 55.22 -158.84
C THR A 39 -5.96 54.67 -157.96
N MET A 40 -7.21 54.57 -158.44
CA MET A 40 -8.30 53.94 -157.67
C MET A 40 -8.01 52.47 -157.30
N LYS A 41 -7.33 51.69 -158.16
CA LYS A 41 -6.84 50.35 -157.76
C LYS A 41 -5.82 50.44 -156.63
N SER A 42 -4.84 51.35 -156.73
CA SER A 42 -3.79 51.49 -155.71
C SER A 42 -4.37 51.94 -154.36
N GLU A 43 -5.36 52.82 -154.36
CA GLU A 43 -6.11 53.26 -153.18
C GLU A 43 -6.98 52.14 -152.62
N LEU A 44 -7.66 51.36 -153.48
CA LEU A 44 -8.44 50.19 -153.06
C LEU A 44 -7.55 49.10 -152.42
N ILE A 45 -6.36 48.86 -152.97
CA ILE A 45 -5.37 47.94 -152.41
C ILE A 45 -4.87 48.48 -151.06
N ALA A 46 -4.43 49.74 -150.99
CA ALA A 46 -3.96 50.35 -149.75
C ALA A 46 -5.05 50.33 -148.65
N SER A 47 -6.28 50.70 -149.00
CA SER A 47 -7.44 50.65 -148.10
C SER A 47 -7.76 49.22 -147.63
N HIS A 48 -7.63 48.22 -148.50
CA HIS A 48 -7.83 46.82 -148.12
C HIS A 48 -6.71 46.32 -147.18
N GLU A 49 -5.44 46.65 -147.47
CA GLU A 49 -4.34 46.33 -146.55
C GLU A 49 -4.46 47.07 -145.21
N GLU A 50 -4.95 48.31 -145.19
CA GLU A 50 -5.23 49.04 -143.94
C GLU A 50 -6.38 48.40 -143.16
N ALA A 51 -7.43 47.94 -143.84
CA ALA A 51 -8.51 47.16 -143.23
C ALA A 51 -7.98 45.83 -142.63
N GLU A 52 -7.11 45.11 -143.33
CA GLU A 52 -6.47 43.87 -142.83
C GLU A 52 -5.50 44.15 -141.66
N ARG A 53 -4.78 45.28 -141.69
CA ARG A 53 -3.97 45.75 -140.55
C ARG A 53 -4.85 46.15 -139.36
N ALA A 54 -6.05 46.67 -139.59
CA ALA A 54 -6.99 47.07 -138.55
C ALA A 54 -7.71 45.85 -137.94
N SER A 55 -8.19 44.90 -138.75
CA SER A 55 -8.77 43.62 -138.28
C SER A 55 -7.75 42.85 -137.45
N SER A 56 -6.54 42.64 -137.96
CA SER A 56 -5.44 41.95 -137.26
C SER A 56 -5.12 42.60 -135.91
N LYS A 57 -5.13 43.94 -135.82
CA LYS A 57 -4.93 44.66 -134.55
C LYS A 57 -6.13 44.52 -133.60
N LEU A 58 -7.35 44.60 -134.11
CA LEU A 58 -8.57 44.41 -133.31
C LEU A 58 -8.64 42.99 -132.75
N ASP A 59 -8.29 41.97 -133.53
CA ASP A 59 -8.31 40.57 -133.11
C ASP A 59 -7.14 40.21 -132.19
N ALA A 60 -5.96 40.83 -132.38
CA ALA A 60 -4.89 40.78 -131.38
C ALA A 60 -5.30 41.43 -130.05
N MET A 61 -5.97 42.59 -130.09
CA MET A 61 -6.48 43.28 -128.88
C MET A 61 -7.61 42.49 -128.20
N ARG A 62 -8.54 41.91 -128.96
CA ARG A 62 -9.58 41.00 -128.46
C ARG A 62 -8.96 39.77 -127.79
N SER A 63 -8.00 39.13 -128.45
CA SER A 63 -7.29 37.95 -127.92
C SER A 63 -6.55 38.29 -126.63
N ARG A 64 -5.85 39.44 -126.59
CA ARG A 64 -5.22 39.94 -125.36
C ARG A 64 -6.24 40.17 -124.26
N VAL A 65 -7.32 40.93 -124.50
CA VAL A 65 -8.33 41.23 -123.47
C VAL A 65 -9.00 39.96 -122.95
N LEU A 66 -9.25 38.97 -123.81
CA LEU A 66 -9.76 37.66 -123.40
C LEU A 66 -8.74 36.89 -122.53
N GLN A 67 -7.45 36.91 -122.89
CA GLN A 67 -6.38 36.26 -122.13
C GLN A 67 -6.11 36.96 -120.78
N GLU A 68 -6.12 38.29 -120.75
CA GLU A 68 -5.93 39.14 -119.58
C GLU A 68 -7.13 38.99 -118.62
N SER A 69 -8.35 38.97 -119.13
CA SER A 69 -9.57 38.64 -118.38
C SER A 69 -9.54 37.21 -117.83
N ALA A 70 -9.12 36.21 -118.63
CA ALA A 70 -9.05 34.81 -118.19
C ALA A 70 -7.97 34.61 -117.10
N HIS A 71 -6.84 35.31 -117.22
CA HIS A 71 -5.79 35.34 -116.21
C HIS A 71 -6.29 35.97 -114.91
N GLU A 72 -6.94 37.13 -114.99
CA GLU A 72 -7.57 37.77 -113.82
C GLU A 72 -8.62 36.88 -113.14
N THR A 73 -9.47 36.17 -113.90
CA THR A 73 -10.44 35.24 -113.30
C THR A 73 -9.76 34.06 -112.62
N LEU A 74 -8.70 33.50 -113.22
CA LEU A 74 -7.92 32.41 -112.60
C LEU A 74 -7.18 32.87 -111.33
N GLN A 75 -6.63 34.09 -111.31
CA GLN A 75 -6.03 34.66 -110.11
C GLN A 75 -7.06 34.82 -108.98
N ARG A 76 -8.21 35.45 -109.26
CA ARG A 76 -9.28 35.62 -108.26
C ARG A 76 -9.87 34.28 -107.81
N GLU A 77 -9.95 33.29 -108.70
CA GLU A 77 -10.36 31.92 -108.35
C GLU A 77 -9.34 31.17 -107.48
N ASN A 78 -8.05 31.47 -107.60
CA ASN A 78 -7.00 30.92 -106.74
C ASN A 78 -6.99 31.62 -105.38
N GLU A 79 -6.99 32.96 -105.35
CA GLU A 79 -7.10 33.77 -104.12
C GLU A 79 -8.34 33.41 -103.29
N LEU A 80 -9.48 33.19 -103.95
CA LEU A 80 -10.73 32.76 -103.32
C LEU A 80 -10.65 31.32 -102.77
N ARG A 81 -9.91 30.42 -103.42
CA ARG A 81 -9.65 29.06 -102.89
C ARG A 81 -8.66 29.08 -101.73
N GLU A 82 -7.60 29.87 -101.81
CA GLU A 82 -6.60 30.01 -100.75
C GLU A 82 -7.24 30.58 -99.48
N THR A 83 -7.97 31.69 -99.59
CA THR A 83 -8.71 32.29 -98.46
C THR A 83 -9.83 31.39 -97.92
N GLN A 84 -10.47 30.55 -98.76
CA GLN A 84 -11.38 29.50 -98.27
C GLN A 84 -10.65 28.43 -97.45
N LEU A 85 -9.51 27.93 -97.93
CA LEU A 85 -8.70 26.92 -97.23
C LEU A 85 -8.11 27.46 -95.92
N GLU A 86 -7.70 28.74 -95.87
CA GLU A 86 -7.28 29.42 -94.64
C GLU A 86 -8.44 29.57 -93.66
N LEU A 87 -9.61 29.97 -94.13
CA LEU A 87 -10.81 30.11 -93.30
C LEU A 87 -11.32 28.75 -92.78
N GLU A 88 -11.14 27.67 -93.53
CA GLU A 88 -11.39 26.30 -93.06
C GLU A 88 -10.36 25.85 -92.02
N ARG A 89 -9.06 26.13 -92.21
CA ARG A 89 -8.02 25.87 -91.19
C ARG A 89 -8.31 26.61 -89.89
N CYS A 90 -8.57 27.92 -89.94
CA CYS A 90 -8.91 28.73 -88.77
C CYS A 90 -10.18 28.22 -88.04
N ARG A 91 -11.15 27.63 -88.76
CA ARG A 91 -12.30 26.96 -88.15
C ARG A 91 -11.90 25.66 -87.45
N MET A 92 -11.12 24.80 -88.10
CA MET A 92 -10.65 23.55 -87.51
C MET A 92 -9.78 23.80 -86.27
N GLU A 93 -8.84 24.74 -86.35
CA GLU A 93 -8.01 25.16 -85.22
C GLU A 93 -8.84 25.71 -84.06
N ARG A 94 -9.83 26.60 -84.32
CA ARG A 94 -10.79 27.04 -83.30
C ARG A 94 -11.50 25.85 -82.66
N ASP A 95 -12.02 24.92 -83.46
CA ASP A 95 -12.76 23.77 -82.96
C ASP A 95 -11.86 22.79 -82.17
N GLU A 96 -10.55 22.78 -82.44
CA GLU A 96 -9.54 22.07 -81.63
C GLU A 96 -9.27 22.79 -80.30
N TRP A 97 -9.10 24.11 -80.30
CA TRP A 97 -8.96 24.91 -79.09
C TRP A 97 -10.20 24.87 -78.20
N GLU A 98 -11.41 24.92 -78.77
CA GLU A 98 -12.67 24.77 -78.03
C GLU A 98 -12.78 23.38 -77.39
N ARG A 99 -12.44 22.30 -78.13
CA ARG A 99 -12.38 20.94 -77.58
C ARG A 99 -11.35 20.80 -76.46
N SER A 100 -10.16 21.37 -76.63
CA SER A 100 -9.10 21.34 -75.61
C SER A 100 -9.50 22.12 -74.35
N ALA A 101 -10.08 23.32 -74.51
CA ALA A 101 -10.54 24.14 -73.39
C ALA A 101 -11.68 23.47 -72.60
N LEU A 102 -12.63 22.80 -73.28
CA LEU A 102 -13.68 22.02 -72.64
C LEU A 102 -13.13 20.79 -71.90
N GLN A 103 -12.14 20.09 -72.49
CA GLN A 103 -11.47 18.96 -71.82
C GLN A 103 -10.74 19.42 -70.55
N GLU A 104 -9.92 20.48 -70.65
CA GLU A 104 -9.26 21.08 -69.49
C GLU A 104 -10.25 21.58 -68.44
N GLN A 105 -11.40 22.15 -68.84
CA GLN A 105 -12.46 22.52 -67.90
C GLN A 105 -13.00 21.28 -67.16
N THR A 106 -13.35 20.19 -67.86
CA THR A 106 -13.84 18.96 -67.20
C THR A 106 -12.81 18.35 -66.25
N VAL A 107 -11.54 18.25 -66.65
CA VAL A 107 -10.45 17.79 -65.77
C VAL A 107 -10.28 18.73 -64.57
N SER A 108 -10.41 20.03 -64.76
CA SER A 108 -10.35 21.03 -63.69
C SER A 108 -11.53 20.91 -62.71
N GLU A 109 -12.72 20.52 -63.17
CA GLU A 109 -13.90 20.27 -62.34
C GLU A 109 -13.82 18.92 -61.60
N ASP A 110 -13.32 17.86 -62.24
CA ASP A 110 -13.02 16.57 -61.62
C ASP A 110 -11.94 16.71 -60.53
N LEU A 111 -10.89 17.50 -60.78
CA LEU A 111 -9.85 17.80 -59.79
C LEU A 111 -10.39 18.66 -58.63
N ARG A 112 -11.34 19.58 -58.87
CA ARG A 112 -12.01 20.32 -57.78
C ARG A 112 -12.88 19.40 -56.92
N THR A 113 -13.74 18.58 -57.53
CA THR A 113 -14.65 17.69 -56.78
C THR A 113 -13.87 16.64 -55.98
N THR A 114 -12.84 16.02 -56.55
CA THR A 114 -11.96 15.09 -55.82
C THR A 114 -11.19 15.77 -54.68
N LEU A 115 -10.69 17.00 -54.86
CA LEU A 115 -10.08 17.77 -53.77
C LEU A 115 -11.06 18.10 -52.65
N GLU A 116 -12.34 18.38 -52.96
CA GLU A 116 -13.35 18.57 -51.92
C GLU A 116 -13.71 17.29 -51.17
N VAL A 117 -13.81 16.14 -51.86
CA VAL A 117 -14.03 14.83 -51.23
C VAL A 117 -12.87 14.51 -50.28
N LEU A 118 -11.63 14.60 -50.75
CA LEU A 118 -10.44 14.37 -49.92
C LEU A 118 -10.33 15.31 -48.71
N ARG A 119 -10.83 16.56 -48.81
CA ARG A 119 -10.95 17.48 -47.67
C ARG A 119 -11.98 17.00 -46.65
N ARG A 120 -13.19 16.63 -47.11
CA ARG A 120 -14.26 16.10 -46.24
C ARG A 120 -13.84 14.81 -45.55
N ASP A 121 -13.18 13.90 -46.28
CA ASP A 121 -12.63 12.67 -45.72
C ASP A 121 -11.56 12.96 -44.66
N LEU A 122 -10.61 13.87 -44.93
CA LEU A 122 -9.60 14.31 -43.97
C LEU A 122 -10.22 14.97 -42.73
N GLU A 123 -11.27 15.78 -42.88
CA GLU A 123 -12.01 16.38 -41.77
C GLU A 123 -12.68 15.32 -40.89
N LEU A 124 -13.39 14.37 -41.50
CA LEU A 124 -14.03 13.22 -40.82
C LEU A 124 -13.00 12.36 -40.08
N GLU A 125 -11.89 12.02 -40.75
CA GLU A 125 -10.73 11.30 -40.21
C GLU A 125 -10.05 12.05 -39.06
N SER A 126 -9.99 13.39 -39.12
CA SER A 126 -9.47 14.21 -38.01
C SER A 126 -10.43 14.21 -36.82
N ALA A 127 -11.74 14.17 -37.08
CA ALA A 127 -12.76 14.12 -36.04
C ALA A 127 -12.85 12.74 -35.40
N ALA A 128 -12.65 11.66 -36.16
CA ALA A 128 -12.52 10.29 -35.64
C ALA A 128 -11.36 10.20 -34.64
N ARG A 129 -10.14 10.53 -35.07
CA ARG A 129 -8.94 10.53 -34.21
C ARG A 129 -9.08 11.40 -32.96
N LYS A 130 -9.78 12.54 -33.03
CA LYS A 130 -10.06 13.40 -31.86
C LYS A 130 -11.03 12.75 -30.86
N ARG A 131 -12.00 11.94 -31.31
CA ARG A 131 -12.89 11.18 -30.42
C ARG A 131 -12.13 10.04 -29.76
N GLU A 132 -11.42 9.23 -30.56
CA GLU A 132 -10.59 8.11 -30.10
C GLU A 132 -9.55 8.57 -29.07
N ALA A 133 -8.83 9.67 -29.34
CA ALA A 133 -7.85 10.22 -28.41
C ALA A 133 -8.49 10.64 -27.07
N GLY A 134 -9.66 11.28 -27.10
CA GLY A 134 -10.39 11.67 -25.89
C GLY A 134 -11.04 10.49 -25.15
N GLU A 135 -11.37 9.39 -25.84
CA GLU A 135 -11.82 8.15 -25.21
C GLU A 135 -10.66 7.45 -24.50
N LEU A 136 -9.51 7.33 -25.17
CA LEU A 136 -8.27 6.80 -24.63
C LEU A 136 -7.76 7.63 -23.43
N GLU A 137 -7.88 8.96 -23.49
CA GLU A 137 -7.55 9.86 -22.37
C GLU A 137 -8.46 9.60 -21.15
N ARG A 138 -9.79 9.50 -21.34
CA ARG A 138 -10.73 9.13 -20.27
C ARG A 138 -10.52 7.70 -19.75
N GLU A 139 -9.95 6.80 -20.53
CA GLU A 139 -9.56 5.47 -20.04
C GLU A 139 -8.28 5.54 -19.19
N ARG A 140 -7.29 6.35 -19.58
CA ARG A 140 -6.11 6.64 -18.73
C ARG A 140 -6.48 7.32 -17.42
N GLU A 141 -7.44 8.25 -17.42
CA GLU A 141 -7.98 8.85 -16.19
C GLU A 141 -8.61 7.78 -15.28
N LYS A 142 -9.34 6.80 -15.83
CA LYS A 142 -9.91 5.69 -15.06
C LYS A 142 -8.83 4.74 -14.53
N THR A 143 -7.83 4.38 -15.32
CA THR A 143 -6.76 3.46 -14.86
C THR A 143 -5.91 4.12 -13.79
N THR A 144 -5.49 5.38 -13.97
CA THR A 144 -4.71 6.11 -12.95
C THR A 144 -5.51 6.37 -11.67
N ASN A 145 -6.83 6.62 -11.76
CA ASN A 145 -7.70 6.67 -10.59
C ASN A 145 -7.75 5.31 -9.86
N LEU A 146 -7.95 4.21 -10.59
CA LEU A 146 -7.97 2.86 -10.03
C LEU A 146 -6.62 2.46 -9.41
N GLU A 147 -5.50 2.81 -10.06
CA GLU A 147 -4.14 2.62 -9.55
C GLU A 147 -3.93 3.37 -8.22
N SER A 148 -4.37 4.63 -8.12
CA SER A 148 -4.34 5.39 -6.87
C SER A 148 -5.18 4.74 -5.78
N VAL A 149 -6.42 4.34 -6.08
CA VAL A 149 -7.32 3.69 -5.10
C VAL A 149 -6.78 2.33 -4.64
N LEU A 150 -6.15 1.56 -5.53
CA LEU A 150 -5.48 0.32 -5.17
C LEU A 150 -4.22 0.56 -4.33
N GLN A 151 -3.43 1.60 -4.63
CA GLN A 151 -2.27 1.99 -3.83
C GLN A 151 -2.69 2.45 -2.42
N ASP A 152 -3.75 3.25 -2.30
CA ASP A 152 -4.31 3.70 -1.02
C ASP A 152 -4.86 2.51 -0.21
N PHE A 153 -5.59 1.59 -0.86
CA PHE A 153 -6.09 0.37 -0.21
C PHE A 153 -4.94 -0.55 0.26
N GLN A 154 -3.89 -0.71 -0.56
CA GLN A 154 -2.71 -1.49 -0.18
C GLN A 154 -1.96 -0.82 0.98
N ALA A 155 -1.76 0.50 0.96
CA ALA A 155 -1.13 1.24 2.05
C ALA A 155 -1.93 1.14 3.36
N ALA A 156 -3.27 1.22 3.28
CA ALA A 156 -4.16 1.02 4.42
C ALA A 156 -4.07 -0.41 4.98
N LYS A 157 -4.04 -1.44 4.11
CA LYS A 157 -3.90 -2.84 4.53
C LYS A 157 -2.52 -3.17 5.08
N ASP A 158 -1.46 -2.61 4.52
CA ASP A 158 -0.10 -2.68 5.08
C ASP A 158 -0.04 -2.04 6.48
N HIS A 159 -0.74 -0.94 6.71
CA HIS A 159 -0.83 -0.30 8.02
C HIS A 159 -1.62 -1.16 9.03
N GLU A 160 -2.79 -1.66 8.63
CA GLU A 160 -3.64 -2.55 9.43
C GLU A 160 -2.90 -3.83 9.84
N LEU A 161 -2.18 -4.46 8.90
CA LEU A 161 -1.35 -5.65 9.16
C LEU A 161 -0.19 -5.33 10.10
N ARG A 162 0.53 -4.22 9.92
CA ARG A 162 1.62 -3.81 10.82
C ARG A 162 1.11 -3.50 12.23
N GLN A 163 -0.08 -2.90 12.36
CA GLN A 163 -0.71 -2.68 13.65
C GLN A 163 -1.10 -4.01 14.31
N ALA A 164 -1.79 -4.90 13.59
CA ALA A 164 -2.17 -6.21 14.12
C ALA A 164 -0.95 -7.05 14.55
N VAL A 165 0.14 -7.05 13.77
CA VAL A 165 1.40 -7.71 14.14
C VAL A 165 1.95 -7.13 15.44
N LYS A 166 2.06 -5.80 15.55
CA LYS A 166 2.53 -5.12 16.77
C LYS A 166 1.66 -5.41 17.99
N ASP A 167 0.34 -5.48 17.80
CA ASP A 167 -0.60 -5.78 18.87
C ASP A 167 -0.43 -7.23 19.34
N TYR A 168 -0.25 -8.20 18.43
CA TYR A 168 0.08 -9.60 18.77
C TYR A 168 1.47 -9.75 19.41
N GLU A 169 2.49 -9.03 18.94
CA GLU A 169 3.82 -8.98 19.57
C GLU A 169 3.71 -8.47 21.02
N SER A 170 2.89 -7.44 21.28
CA SER A 170 2.67 -6.91 22.62
C SER A 170 1.94 -7.91 23.54
N GLN A 171 0.96 -8.64 23.00
CA GLN A 171 0.25 -9.72 23.73
C GLN A 171 1.20 -10.89 24.04
N LEU A 172 2.06 -11.28 23.09
CA LEU A 172 3.06 -12.32 23.29
C LEU A 172 4.11 -11.90 24.33
N PHE A 173 4.54 -10.63 24.33
CA PHE A 173 5.40 -10.08 25.37
C PHE A 173 4.74 -10.14 26.76
N GLN A 174 3.49 -9.69 26.89
CA GLN A 174 2.75 -9.75 28.16
C GLN A 174 2.52 -11.20 28.64
N ALA A 175 2.19 -12.11 27.72
CA ALA A 175 2.03 -13.53 28.03
C ALA A 175 3.34 -14.20 28.45
N THR A 176 4.47 -13.85 27.82
CA THR A 176 5.79 -14.40 28.20
C THR A 176 6.33 -13.79 29.49
N GLN A 177 6.10 -12.49 29.74
CA GLN A 177 6.43 -11.86 31.02
C GLN A 177 5.62 -12.49 32.17
N SER A 178 4.30 -12.55 32.05
CA SER A 178 3.46 -13.14 33.11
C SER A 178 3.77 -14.62 33.33
N LEU A 179 4.08 -15.40 32.28
CA LEU A 179 4.57 -16.77 32.40
C LEU A 179 5.91 -16.86 33.14
N ALA A 180 6.83 -15.91 32.94
CA ALA A 180 8.10 -15.83 33.69
C ALA A 180 7.85 -15.48 35.18
N GLU A 181 6.93 -14.56 35.46
CA GLU A 181 6.52 -14.23 36.83
C GLU A 181 5.88 -15.44 37.53
N TYR A 182 4.95 -16.16 36.87
CA TYR A 182 4.35 -17.36 37.45
C TYR A 182 5.38 -18.47 37.70
N LYS A 183 6.38 -18.65 36.82
CA LYS A 183 7.50 -19.56 37.06
C LYS A 183 8.37 -19.13 38.25
N SER A 184 8.67 -17.84 38.38
CA SER A 184 9.43 -17.32 39.52
C SER A 184 8.68 -17.51 40.84
N ARG A 185 7.37 -17.25 40.86
CA ARG A 185 6.50 -17.49 42.03
C ARG A 185 6.41 -18.99 42.37
N ALA A 186 6.30 -19.87 41.37
CA ALA A 186 6.29 -21.32 41.56
C ALA A 186 7.61 -21.82 42.17
N LEU A 187 8.76 -21.46 41.59
CA LEU A 187 10.08 -21.82 42.14
C LEU A 187 10.29 -21.29 43.56
N THR A 188 9.78 -20.08 43.87
CA THR A 188 9.84 -19.51 45.22
C THR A 188 8.99 -20.33 46.22
N ALA A 189 7.79 -20.77 45.79
CA ALA A 189 6.92 -21.61 46.61
C ALA A 189 7.47 -23.05 46.78
N GLU A 190 8.13 -23.60 45.77
CA GLU A 190 8.84 -24.89 45.84
C GLU A 190 10.02 -24.83 46.81
N LEU A 191 10.84 -23.77 46.75
CA LEU A 191 11.91 -23.54 47.74
C LEU A 191 11.37 -23.39 49.17
N GLN A 192 10.30 -22.61 49.37
CA GLN A 192 9.64 -22.50 50.68
C GLN A 192 9.05 -23.83 51.15
N LEU A 193 8.57 -24.68 50.25
CA LEU A 193 8.08 -26.02 50.58
C LEU A 193 9.23 -26.92 51.05
N ASP A 194 10.38 -26.93 50.37
CA ASP A 194 11.58 -27.68 50.76
C ASP A 194 12.20 -27.17 52.08
N GLU A 195 12.24 -25.85 52.28
CA GLU A 195 12.59 -25.25 53.58
C GLU A 195 11.61 -25.67 54.68
N SER A 196 10.30 -25.68 54.41
CA SER A 196 9.31 -26.16 55.39
C SER A 196 9.48 -27.66 55.68
N HIS A 197 9.81 -28.48 54.67
CA HIS A 197 9.98 -29.91 54.80
C HIS A 197 11.24 -30.27 55.61
N THR A 198 12.36 -29.59 55.37
CA THR A 198 13.61 -29.74 56.14
C THR A 198 13.48 -29.23 57.57
N ASN A 199 12.72 -28.16 57.81
CA ASN A 199 12.33 -27.76 59.16
C ASN A 199 11.44 -28.80 59.84
N VAL A 200 10.50 -29.43 59.13
CA VAL A 200 9.63 -30.50 59.64
C VAL A 200 10.37 -31.82 59.89
N SER A 201 11.43 -32.17 59.15
CA SER A 201 12.29 -33.30 59.53
C SER A 201 13.09 -32.99 60.79
N ARG A 202 13.64 -31.77 60.90
CA ARG A 202 14.38 -31.31 62.08
C ARG A 202 13.52 -31.25 63.35
N THR A 203 12.26 -30.82 63.28
CA THR A 203 11.37 -30.85 64.45
C THR A 203 11.01 -32.28 64.84
N LYS A 204 10.81 -33.20 63.89
CA LYS A 204 10.61 -34.64 64.16
C LYS A 204 11.84 -35.30 64.83
N GLU A 205 13.05 -34.83 64.54
CA GLU A 205 14.28 -35.28 65.20
C GLU A 205 14.38 -34.74 66.63
N LEU A 206 14.19 -33.43 66.81
CA LEU A 206 14.16 -32.81 68.14
C LEU A 206 13.03 -33.39 69.03
N GLU A 207 11.89 -33.75 68.45
CA GLU A 207 10.82 -34.47 69.14
C GLU A 207 11.26 -35.85 69.67
N LYS A 208 12.08 -36.59 68.91
CA LYS A 208 12.64 -37.87 69.37
C LYS A 208 13.61 -37.64 70.52
N GLU A 209 14.54 -36.71 70.36
CA GLU A 209 15.48 -36.33 71.42
C GLU A 209 14.74 -35.91 72.71
N VAL A 210 13.67 -35.12 72.62
CA VAL A 210 12.87 -34.70 73.78
C VAL A 210 12.15 -35.89 74.42
N LYS A 211 11.63 -36.84 73.64
CA LYS A 211 11.00 -38.08 74.16
C LYS A 211 12.03 -38.97 74.85
N GLU A 212 13.22 -39.14 74.27
CA GLU A 212 14.33 -39.91 74.85
C GLU A 212 14.88 -39.25 76.14
N LYS A 213 15.11 -37.94 76.12
CA LYS A 213 15.53 -37.16 77.30
C LYS A 213 14.46 -37.19 78.40
N LYS A 214 13.17 -37.17 78.06
CA LYS A 214 12.08 -37.36 79.03
C LYS A 214 12.11 -38.76 79.65
N VAL A 215 12.27 -39.82 78.86
CA VAL A 215 12.42 -41.19 79.36
C VAL A 215 13.66 -41.32 80.26
N LEU A 216 14.77 -40.65 79.94
CA LEU A 216 15.95 -40.59 80.80
C LEU A 216 15.68 -39.85 82.12
N ILE A 217 14.99 -38.70 82.07
CA ILE A 217 14.58 -37.95 83.28
C ILE A 217 13.68 -38.81 84.18
N ASP A 218 12.71 -39.54 83.61
CA ASP A 218 11.79 -40.36 84.38
C ASP A 218 12.48 -41.62 84.97
N LYS A 219 13.52 -42.17 84.30
CA LYS A 219 14.45 -43.16 84.89
C LYS A 219 15.25 -42.59 86.07
N LEU A 220 15.93 -41.46 85.87
CA LEU A 220 16.74 -40.81 86.91
C LEU A 220 15.89 -40.38 88.12
N ARG A 221 14.63 -40.00 87.90
CA ARG A 221 13.64 -39.76 88.97
C ARG A 221 13.32 -41.04 89.74
N HIS A 222 13.08 -42.15 89.05
CA HIS A 222 12.82 -43.43 89.71
C HIS A 222 14.04 -43.93 90.50
N GLU A 223 15.25 -43.82 89.94
CA GLU A 223 16.51 -44.07 90.65
C GLU A 223 16.66 -43.16 91.88
N THR A 224 16.31 -41.88 91.77
CA THR A 224 16.30 -40.94 92.91
C THR A 224 15.29 -41.35 93.99
N VAL A 225 14.13 -41.90 93.63
CA VAL A 225 13.17 -42.45 94.59
C VAL A 225 13.75 -43.70 95.28
N ILE A 226 14.31 -44.65 94.52
CA ILE A 226 14.97 -45.85 95.07
C ILE A 226 16.12 -45.49 96.03
N ILE A 227 16.94 -44.48 95.68
CA ILE A 227 18.01 -43.99 96.55
C ILE A 227 17.46 -43.36 97.83
N ASN A 228 16.33 -42.64 97.77
CA ASN A 228 15.65 -42.13 98.96
C ASN A 228 15.03 -43.26 99.81
N GLU A 229 14.53 -44.33 99.20
CA GLU A 229 14.06 -45.52 99.91
C GLU A 229 15.22 -46.24 100.62
N HIS A 230 16.34 -46.47 99.92
CA HIS A 230 17.58 -47.00 100.52
C HIS A 230 18.10 -46.13 101.68
N LEU A 231 18.04 -44.80 101.55
CA LEU A 231 18.40 -43.85 102.61
C LEU A 231 17.44 -43.98 103.80
N MET A 232 16.13 -44.02 103.56
CA MET A 232 15.14 -44.22 104.63
C MET A 232 15.27 -45.60 105.30
N GLU A 233 15.63 -46.65 104.57
CA GLU A 233 15.98 -47.95 105.13
C GLU A 233 17.22 -47.87 106.02
N ALA A 234 18.30 -47.23 105.55
CA ALA A 234 19.52 -47.07 106.33
C ALA A 234 19.27 -46.30 107.64
N LEU A 235 18.50 -45.21 107.58
CA LEU A 235 18.08 -44.44 108.75
C LEU A 235 17.16 -45.25 109.69
N ARG A 236 16.25 -46.07 109.13
CA ARG A 236 15.35 -46.95 109.90
C ARG A 236 16.11 -48.08 110.61
N ARG A 237 17.14 -48.65 109.95
CA ARG A 237 18.08 -49.62 110.55
C ARG A 237 18.88 -48.95 111.67
N LEU A 238 19.55 -47.83 111.40
CA LEU A 238 20.33 -47.08 112.40
C LEU A 238 19.51 -46.76 113.66
N ARG A 239 18.25 -46.31 113.50
CA ARG A 239 17.36 -46.01 114.64
C ARG A 239 17.01 -47.24 115.48
N ARG A 240 16.96 -48.44 114.90
CA ARG A 240 16.70 -49.70 115.63
C ARG A 240 17.93 -50.24 116.36
N ASN A 241 19.13 -49.89 115.89
CA ASN A 241 20.41 -50.28 116.50
C ASN A 241 20.76 -49.46 117.76
N SER A 242 20.02 -48.37 118.03
CA SER A 242 20.39 -47.34 119.02
C SER A 242 19.76 -47.53 120.40
N THR A 243 18.97 -48.58 120.64
CA THR A 243 18.08 -48.68 121.81
C THR A 243 18.52 -49.67 122.90
N GLU A 244 19.68 -50.31 122.79
CA GLU A 244 20.20 -51.19 123.86
C GLU A 244 21.12 -50.44 124.83
N THR A 245 20.61 -50.20 126.04
CA THR A 245 21.30 -49.51 127.15
C THR A 245 22.44 -50.36 127.72
N ASN A 246 23.63 -50.22 127.13
CA ASN A 246 24.86 -50.90 127.56
C ASN A 246 25.49 -50.17 128.76
N VAL A 247 25.05 -50.49 129.98
CA VAL A 247 25.67 -50.01 131.24
C VAL A 247 26.91 -50.84 131.56
N ASP A 248 28.05 -50.21 131.86
CA ASP A 248 29.30 -50.94 132.10
C ASP A 248 29.25 -51.79 133.38
N ARG A 249 29.18 -53.10 133.16
CA ARG A 249 29.13 -54.15 134.20
C ARG A 249 30.35 -54.12 135.13
N ARG A 250 31.53 -53.64 134.69
CA ARG A 250 32.72 -53.51 135.55
C ARG A 250 32.55 -52.39 136.58
N LEU A 251 32.02 -51.24 136.18
CA LEU A 251 31.80 -50.08 137.06
C LEU A 251 30.86 -50.45 138.22
N VAL A 252 29.70 -51.03 137.90
CA VAL A 252 28.70 -51.49 138.89
C VAL A 252 29.31 -52.48 139.90
N THR A 253 30.07 -53.47 139.40
CA THR A 253 30.66 -54.52 140.23
C THR A 253 31.66 -53.96 141.25
N ASN A 254 32.45 -52.96 140.86
CA ASN A 254 33.50 -52.39 141.70
C ASN A 254 32.93 -51.50 142.83
N VAL A 255 31.86 -50.75 142.55
CA VAL A 255 31.14 -49.96 143.58
C VAL A 255 30.46 -50.89 144.60
N LEU A 256 29.86 -52.01 144.15
CA LEU A 256 29.24 -52.99 145.03
C LEU A 256 30.25 -53.67 146.00
N LEU A 257 31.44 -54.02 145.50
CA LEU A 257 32.52 -54.61 146.31
C LEU A 257 33.07 -53.61 147.35
N SER A 258 33.26 -52.35 146.95
CA SER A 258 33.72 -51.26 147.84
C SER A 258 32.71 -50.97 148.96
N PHE A 259 31.41 -51.02 148.64
CA PHE A 259 30.33 -50.93 149.63
C PHE A 259 30.39 -52.06 150.66
N LEU A 260 30.64 -53.32 150.25
CA LEU A 260 30.65 -54.45 151.17
C LEU A 260 31.82 -54.42 152.18
N THR A 261 33.02 -54.08 151.72
CA THR A 261 34.27 -54.12 152.52
C THR A 261 34.42 -52.98 153.53
N THR A 262 33.67 -51.88 153.36
CA THR A 262 33.77 -50.69 154.24
C THR A 262 33.10 -50.93 155.60
N PRO A 263 33.79 -50.72 156.75
CA PRO A 263 33.26 -51.04 158.09
C PRO A 263 32.03 -50.22 158.46
N ARG A 264 31.22 -50.79 159.38
CA ARG A 264 29.79 -50.47 159.58
C ARG A 264 29.47 -49.11 160.25
N ALA A 265 30.44 -48.21 160.33
CA ALA A 265 30.34 -46.90 160.99
C ALA A 265 30.92 -45.72 160.18
N ASP A 266 31.36 -45.93 158.94
CA ASP A 266 31.87 -44.87 158.05
C ASP A 266 30.74 -44.27 157.18
N SER A 267 30.67 -42.95 157.09
CA SER A 267 29.66 -42.21 156.31
C SER A 267 29.76 -42.45 154.80
N LYS A 268 30.97 -42.73 154.28
CA LYS A 268 31.22 -42.99 152.83
C LYS A 268 30.38 -44.14 152.27
N ARG A 269 29.89 -45.01 153.15
CA ARG A 269 29.00 -46.12 152.79
C ARG A 269 27.66 -45.66 152.20
N PHE A 270 27.17 -44.47 152.56
CA PHE A 270 25.97 -43.86 151.97
C PHE A 270 26.24 -43.29 150.57
N GLU A 271 27.38 -42.60 150.37
CA GLU A 271 27.77 -42.03 149.08
C GLU A 271 27.92 -43.11 148.00
N MET A 272 28.54 -44.25 148.35
CA MET A 272 28.66 -45.40 147.44
C MET A 272 27.30 -46.00 147.05
N LEU A 273 26.31 -46.05 147.94
CA LEU A 273 24.95 -46.47 147.57
C LEU A 273 24.26 -45.43 146.69
N SER A 274 24.45 -44.14 146.93
CA SER A 274 23.85 -43.09 146.10
C SER A 274 24.42 -43.09 144.67
N LEU A 275 25.71 -43.38 144.51
CA LEU A 275 26.33 -43.60 143.20
C LEU A 275 25.77 -44.87 142.54
N LEU A 276 25.63 -45.98 143.27
CA LEU A 276 25.06 -47.22 142.74
C LEU A 276 23.61 -47.02 142.26
N ALA A 277 22.78 -46.32 143.04
CA ALA A 277 21.42 -45.94 142.68
C ALA A 277 21.36 -45.08 141.40
N SER A 278 22.28 -44.11 141.26
CA SER A 278 22.38 -43.27 140.05
C SER A 278 22.84 -44.05 138.82
N ILE A 279 23.78 -45.00 138.96
CA ILE A 279 24.33 -45.77 137.85
C ILE A 279 23.32 -46.83 137.34
N LEU A 280 22.56 -47.46 138.25
CA LEU A 280 21.51 -48.42 137.88
C LEU A 280 20.13 -47.78 137.61
N SER A 281 19.99 -46.45 137.81
CA SER A 281 18.70 -45.75 137.74
C SER A 281 17.62 -46.35 138.65
N TRP A 282 17.99 -46.67 139.90
CA TRP A 282 17.07 -47.23 140.91
C TRP A 282 15.89 -46.30 141.18
N ASN A 283 14.69 -46.89 141.21
CA ASN A 283 13.46 -46.17 141.52
C ASN A 283 13.33 -45.93 143.04
N ASP A 284 12.53 -44.95 143.48
CA ASP A 284 12.55 -44.49 144.87
C ASP A 284 12.19 -45.58 145.91
N GLN A 285 11.32 -46.53 145.55
CA GLN A 285 11.02 -47.70 146.40
C GLN A 285 12.23 -48.64 146.63
N GLU A 286 13.21 -48.64 145.72
CA GLU A 286 14.44 -49.41 145.84
C GLU A 286 15.47 -48.66 146.70
N ARG A 287 15.52 -47.32 146.55
CA ARG A 287 16.34 -46.41 147.37
C ARG A 287 15.91 -46.42 148.84
N GLU A 288 14.61 -46.50 149.12
CA GLU A 288 14.07 -46.70 150.47
C GLU A 288 14.51 -48.03 151.07
N LYS A 289 14.35 -49.15 150.35
CA LYS A 289 14.79 -50.49 150.81
C LYS A 289 16.30 -50.62 151.01
N ALA A 290 17.11 -49.85 150.27
CA ALA A 290 18.55 -49.74 150.48
C ALA A 290 18.92 -48.95 151.76
N GLY A 291 17.94 -48.37 152.46
CA GLY A 291 18.15 -47.54 153.66
C GLY A 291 18.67 -46.13 153.36
N LEU A 292 18.62 -45.70 152.10
CA LEU A 292 19.23 -44.44 151.64
C LEU A 292 18.40 -43.20 151.98
N GLN A 293 17.12 -43.37 152.31
CA GLN A 293 16.20 -42.30 152.71
C GLN A 293 15.42 -42.69 153.98
N ARG A 294 15.13 -41.70 154.82
CA ARG A 294 14.02 -41.75 155.80
C ARG A 294 13.00 -40.66 155.42
N ILE A 295 11.74 -40.95 155.73
CA ILE A 295 10.52 -40.24 155.30
C ILE A 295 10.56 -38.73 155.60
N GLY A 296 10.11 -37.86 154.66
CA GLY A 296 9.56 -36.55 155.09
C GLY A 296 9.56 -35.31 154.18
N SER A 297 9.79 -35.35 152.86
CA SER A 297 9.56 -34.20 151.91
C SER A 297 9.54 -34.73 150.46
N ALA A 298 8.74 -34.24 149.50
CA ALA A 298 8.51 -32.86 149.01
C ALA A 298 9.77 -32.27 148.33
N GLU A 299 9.75 -31.70 147.12
CA GLU A 299 8.70 -31.58 146.08
C GLU A 299 9.37 -31.19 144.72
N ALA A 300 8.59 -31.15 143.64
CA ALA A 300 8.77 -30.34 142.42
C ALA A 300 9.84 -30.68 141.36
N ALA A 301 9.45 -30.41 140.10
CA ALA A 301 10.27 -29.84 139.00
C ALA A 301 11.47 -30.66 138.43
N ASN A 302 11.65 -30.85 137.11
CA ASN A 302 10.97 -30.32 135.91
C ASN A 302 11.40 -31.10 134.64
N SER A 303 10.90 -30.65 133.47
CA SER A 303 11.58 -30.63 132.17
C SER A 303 11.63 -31.90 131.31
N GLY A 304 10.71 -31.94 130.34
CA GLY A 304 10.97 -32.46 128.99
C GLY A 304 10.14 -33.68 128.57
N PHE A 305 9.91 -33.92 127.28
CA PHE A 305 10.15 -33.12 126.06
C PHE A 305 9.32 -33.75 124.90
N TRP A 306 9.49 -33.30 123.64
CA TRP A 306 8.83 -33.83 122.41
C TRP A 306 7.35 -33.34 122.24
N SER A 307 6.75 -33.20 121.05
CA SER A 307 7.19 -33.44 119.66
C SER A 307 6.56 -32.46 118.64
N ARG A 308 7.39 -31.92 117.74
CA ARG A 308 7.23 -31.77 116.27
C ARG A 308 5.80 -31.87 115.66
N THR A 309 5.48 -30.94 114.75
CA THR A 309 5.31 -31.27 113.30
C THR A 309 5.32 -30.01 112.39
N SER A 310 5.41 -30.24 111.08
CA SER A 310 5.28 -29.32 109.92
C SER A 310 4.15 -28.27 110.06
N SER A 311 4.26 -27.02 109.60
CA SER A 311 4.66 -26.51 108.26
C SER A 311 3.68 -26.95 107.14
N THR A 312 3.29 -26.12 106.15
CA THR A 312 3.71 -24.75 105.80
C THR A 312 2.52 -23.92 105.29
N SER A 313 2.37 -22.69 105.77
CA SER A 313 1.55 -21.65 105.12
C SER A 313 2.09 -20.25 105.46
N SER A 314 2.42 -19.45 104.44
CA SER A 314 2.47 -17.97 104.47
C SER A 314 2.98 -17.38 103.13
N PRO A 315 2.51 -16.20 102.69
CA PRO A 315 3.01 -15.49 101.51
C PRO A 315 3.85 -14.23 101.83
N SER A 316 4.77 -13.87 100.92
CA SER A 316 5.38 -12.52 100.71
C SER A 316 6.25 -12.64 99.44
N LYS A 317 6.38 -11.69 98.49
CA LYS A 317 6.25 -10.21 98.42
C LYS A 317 7.34 -9.42 99.15
N ALA A 318 8.40 -9.10 98.41
CA ALA A 318 8.92 -7.72 98.20
C ALA A 318 10.05 -7.75 97.13
N THR A 319 10.30 -6.59 96.49
CA THR A 319 11.48 -6.26 95.64
C THR A 319 11.75 -7.15 94.39
N GLU A 320 12.22 -6.65 93.25
CA GLU A 320 12.39 -5.29 92.71
C GLU A 320 12.75 -5.42 91.20
N LEU A 321 12.36 -4.43 90.39
CA LEU A 321 12.92 -4.00 89.08
C LEU A 321 11.81 -3.53 88.11
N GLU A 322 11.98 -2.33 87.57
CA GLU A 322 11.24 -1.82 86.43
C GLU A 322 11.74 -2.47 85.13
N ARG A 323 10.84 -2.95 84.25
CA ARG A 323 11.22 -3.26 82.85
C ARG A 323 10.07 -3.34 81.84
N SER A 324 9.12 -2.41 81.86
CA SER A 324 7.95 -2.44 80.95
C SER A 324 7.59 -1.11 80.26
N ASP A 325 8.49 -0.12 80.25
CA ASP A 325 8.29 1.17 79.56
C ASP A 325 9.17 1.33 78.28
N GLU A 326 10.33 0.66 78.22
CA GLU A 326 11.28 0.76 77.09
C GLU A 326 10.65 0.33 75.74
N THR A 327 9.68 -0.59 75.76
CA THR A 327 9.05 -1.17 74.56
C THR A 327 7.98 -0.28 73.92
N GLU A 328 7.32 0.59 74.68
CA GLU A 328 6.38 1.57 74.12
C GLU A 328 7.13 2.77 73.48
N SER A 329 8.30 3.12 74.03
CA SER A 329 9.16 4.14 73.44
C SER A 329 9.68 3.73 72.05
N PHE A 330 10.18 2.51 71.90
CA PHE A 330 10.73 2.02 70.62
C PHE A 330 9.65 1.86 69.54
N SER A 331 8.46 1.40 69.91
CA SER A 331 7.34 1.26 68.97
C SER A 331 6.77 2.61 68.53
N ARG A 332 6.72 3.63 69.41
CA ARG A 332 6.40 5.01 69.01
C ARG A 332 7.40 5.59 68.02
N LEU A 333 8.71 5.48 68.30
CA LEU A 333 9.75 5.99 67.41
C LEU A 333 9.74 5.30 66.02
N TRP A 334 9.41 4.00 65.97
CA TRP A 334 9.29 3.28 64.69
C TRP A 334 8.02 3.66 63.91
N VAL A 335 6.89 3.89 64.60
CA VAL A 335 5.66 4.41 63.99
C VAL A 335 5.84 5.86 63.50
N GLU A 336 6.56 6.70 64.25
CA GLU A 336 6.92 8.06 63.84
C GLU A 336 7.83 8.05 62.60
N PHE A 337 8.86 7.19 62.58
CA PHE A 337 9.70 6.97 61.40
C PHE A 337 8.87 6.60 60.16
N LEU A 338 8.03 5.57 60.27
CA LEU A 338 7.17 5.10 59.16
C LEU A 338 6.21 6.20 58.66
N LEU A 339 5.65 7.02 59.57
CA LEU A 339 4.83 8.16 59.19
C LEU A 339 5.64 9.25 58.47
N THR A 340 6.85 9.57 58.94
CA THR A 340 7.70 10.56 58.27
C THR A 340 8.21 10.11 56.90
N GLU A 341 8.57 8.83 56.73
CA GLU A 341 9.07 8.32 55.45
C GLU A 341 7.93 8.16 54.42
N ALA A 342 6.76 7.67 54.84
CA ALA A 342 5.58 7.59 53.97
C ALA A 342 5.13 8.97 53.46
N ASN A 343 5.20 10.01 54.29
CA ASN A 343 4.79 11.37 53.93
C ASN A 343 5.88 12.17 53.19
N ALA A 344 7.10 11.62 53.04
CA ALA A 344 8.20 12.23 52.28
C ALA A 344 8.19 11.86 50.79
N GLY A 345 7.35 10.92 50.36
CA GLY A 345 7.35 10.38 48.99
C GLY A 345 6.59 11.18 47.93
N GLU A 346 5.75 12.16 48.29
CA GLU A 346 4.70 12.65 47.38
C GLU A 346 4.67 14.18 47.12
N SER A 347 5.59 14.63 46.25
CA SER A 347 5.46 15.82 45.36
C SER A 347 5.51 17.23 46.01
N PRO A 348 5.55 18.37 45.25
CA PRO A 348 5.65 18.58 43.78
C PRO A 348 6.70 19.62 43.27
N SER A 349 6.81 19.77 41.93
CA SER A 349 7.25 20.98 41.18
C SER A 349 8.77 21.33 41.11
N GLN A 350 9.33 22.07 40.14
CA GLN A 350 8.84 22.58 38.83
C GLN A 350 9.98 22.90 37.81
N THR A 351 9.70 22.71 36.51
CA THR A 351 10.25 23.37 35.28
C THR A 351 11.61 24.12 35.24
N THR A 352 12.43 23.82 34.21
CA THR A 352 13.17 24.83 33.40
C THR A 352 13.22 24.46 31.89
N SER A 353 13.09 25.48 31.03
CA SER A 353 13.35 25.55 29.57
C SER A 353 13.84 27.00 29.29
N PRO A 354 14.04 27.58 28.06
CA PRO A 354 13.56 27.29 26.68
C PRO A 354 14.72 27.42 25.63
N PRO A 355 14.59 27.88 24.35
CA PRO A 355 13.46 28.10 23.39
C PRO A 355 13.67 27.29 22.07
N ALA A 356 13.35 27.62 20.79
CA ALA A 356 12.74 28.76 20.04
C ALA A 356 12.26 28.27 18.64
N LEU A 357 11.37 28.91 17.86
CA LEU A 357 10.34 29.93 18.18
C LEU A 357 9.04 29.80 17.31
N PRO A 358 8.86 30.35 16.07
CA PRO A 358 7.51 30.91 15.76
C PRO A 358 6.86 30.67 14.37
N ARG A 359 5.54 30.40 14.39
CA ARG A 359 4.46 31.15 13.68
C ARG A 359 3.10 30.52 14.05
N ASN A 360 2.23 31.12 14.87
CA ASN A 360 1.51 32.42 14.80
C ASN A 360 0.21 32.36 13.98
N SER A 361 -0.93 32.63 14.62
CA SER A 361 -2.28 32.51 14.05
C SER A 361 -3.23 33.63 14.56
N THR A 362 -3.94 34.28 13.63
CA THR A 362 -5.02 35.27 13.86
C THR A 362 -5.96 35.26 12.63
N THR A 363 -7.23 34.85 12.70
CA THR A 363 -8.43 35.58 13.17
C THR A 363 -9.07 36.52 12.13
N SER A 364 -10.12 36.06 11.41
CA SER A 364 -11.27 36.88 10.96
C SER A 364 -12.37 36.05 10.23
N MET A 365 -13.65 36.40 10.47
CA MET A 365 -14.87 36.07 9.67
C MET A 365 -15.01 37.07 8.47
N PRO A 366 -16.02 37.05 7.55
CA PRO A 366 -17.36 36.41 7.60
C PRO A 366 -18.04 35.90 6.28
N ALA A 367 -19.27 35.40 6.44
CA ALA A 367 -20.43 35.45 5.52
C ALA A 367 -20.52 34.59 4.21
N SER A 368 -21.79 34.29 3.84
CA SER A 368 -22.28 33.54 2.66
C SER A 368 -23.05 34.50 1.69
N PRO A 369 -23.82 34.08 0.65
CA PRO A 369 -24.02 32.80 -0.07
C PRO A 369 -23.84 33.02 -1.62
N PRO A 370 -24.56 32.36 -2.59
CA PRO A 370 -25.27 31.07 -2.69
C PRO A 370 -24.70 30.20 -3.85
N PRO A 371 -25.47 29.21 -4.36
CA PRO A 371 -25.81 29.28 -5.79
C PRO A 371 -27.30 29.08 -6.11
N LEU A 372 -27.73 29.54 -7.29
CA LEU A 372 -29.08 29.44 -7.87
C LEU A 372 -28.94 29.23 -9.39
N SER A 373 -30.01 28.78 -10.05
CA SER A 373 -30.21 28.82 -11.53
C SER A 373 -29.44 27.75 -12.34
N THR A 374 -29.94 27.20 -13.46
CA THR A 374 -31.28 27.33 -14.08
C THR A 374 -31.54 26.23 -15.14
N VAL A 375 -32.73 25.61 -15.12
CA VAL A 375 -33.64 25.31 -16.27
C VAL A 375 -33.07 24.53 -17.49
N HIS A 376 -33.68 23.44 -18.00
CA HIS A 376 -34.89 23.40 -18.85
C HIS A 376 -35.45 21.96 -19.02
N SER A 377 -36.79 21.83 -19.06
CA SER A 377 -37.58 20.89 -19.90
C SER A 377 -37.42 19.34 -19.70
N ASN A 378 -38.37 18.46 -20.04
CA ASN A 378 -39.66 18.65 -20.74
C ASN A 378 -40.76 17.64 -20.34
N SER A 379 -42.02 18.01 -20.62
CA SER A 379 -43.19 17.16 -20.94
C SER A 379 -43.45 15.82 -20.22
N SER A 380 -44.48 15.79 -19.38
CA SER A 380 -45.21 14.59 -18.95
C SER A 380 -46.27 14.12 -19.96
N THR A 381 -46.44 12.81 -20.19
CA THR A 381 -47.65 12.29 -20.88
C THR A 381 -48.04 10.87 -20.48
N SER A 382 -49.36 10.60 -20.51
CA SER A 382 -50.07 9.30 -20.53
C SER A 382 -49.88 8.30 -19.37
N SER A 383 -51.01 7.96 -18.75
CA SER A 383 -51.17 6.89 -17.75
C SER A 383 -51.59 5.54 -18.43
N PRO A 384 -52.25 4.55 -17.78
CA PRO A 384 -51.63 3.22 -17.65
C PRO A 384 -52.40 2.07 -18.32
N PHE A 385 -51.73 0.93 -18.49
CA PHE A 385 -52.38 -0.34 -18.81
C PHE A 385 -52.18 -1.40 -17.73
N LYS A 386 -53.29 -2.09 -17.38
CA LYS A 386 -53.31 -3.25 -16.47
C LYS A 386 -53.16 -4.54 -17.27
N GLY A 387 -52.43 -5.50 -16.70
CA GLY A 387 -52.41 -6.90 -17.17
C GLY A 387 -50.98 -7.43 -17.41
N THR A 388 -50.71 -8.74 -17.32
CA THR A 388 -51.59 -9.86 -16.97
C THR A 388 -50.79 -11.04 -16.39
N ARG A 389 -51.23 -11.56 -15.24
CA ARG A 389 -51.04 -12.94 -14.72
C ARG A 389 -49.62 -13.58 -14.61
N ARG A 390 -49.41 -14.07 -13.38
CA ARG A 390 -48.96 -15.43 -12.97
C ARG A 390 -47.47 -15.67 -12.69
N LEU A 391 -47.31 -16.39 -11.58
CA LEU A 391 -46.12 -17.09 -11.09
C LEU A 391 -46.12 -18.54 -11.57
N ALA A 392 -45.06 -19.27 -11.21
CA ALA A 392 -44.85 -20.71 -11.29
C ALA A 392 -44.46 -21.26 -12.67
N SER A 393 -43.56 -22.25 -12.79
CA SER A 393 -42.57 -22.81 -11.85
C SER A 393 -41.69 -23.87 -12.58
N LEU A 394 -40.85 -24.58 -11.82
CA LEU A 394 -40.36 -25.95 -12.08
C LEU A 394 -39.31 -26.20 -13.18
N SER A 395 -38.11 -26.61 -12.72
CA SER A 395 -37.34 -27.79 -13.22
C SER A 395 -36.73 -27.76 -14.64
N SER A 396 -35.69 -28.53 -14.99
CA SER A 396 -34.64 -29.25 -14.22
C SER A 396 -33.61 -29.80 -15.22
N ALA A 397 -32.33 -29.90 -14.81
CA ALA A 397 -31.24 -30.54 -15.56
C ALA A 397 -30.91 -29.87 -16.93
N GLY A 398 -29.82 -30.23 -17.63
CA GLY A 398 -28.76 -31.18 -17.26
C GLY A 398 -27.47 -30.91 -18.03
N THR A 399 -26.34 -31.36 -17.48
CA THR A 399 -24.99 -31.21 -18.06
C THR A 399 -24.68 -32.28 -19.12
N ALA A 400 -23.69 -31.99 -19.97
CA ALA A 400 -23.20 -32.81 -21.11
C ALA A 400 -24.18 -32.84 -22.31
N SER A 401 -23.72 -32.88 -23.57
CA SER A 401 -22.46 -33.46 -24.07
C SER A 401 -21.81 -32.67 -25.22
N SER A 402 -20.51 -32.88 -25.43
CA SER A 402 -19.80 -32.53 -26.67
C SER A 402 -20.11 -33.53 -27.80
N PRO A 403 -19.92 -33.13 -29.07
CA PRO A 403 -19.37 -34.05 -30.06
C PRO A 403 -18.13 -33.48 -30.78
N ASN A 404 -17.44 -34.35 -31.52
CA ASN A 404 -16.09 -34.12 -32.01
C ASN A 404 -15.96 -33.24 -33.27
N LEU A 405 -14.81 -32.57 -33.29
CA LEU A 405 -13.94 -32.34 -34.45
C LEU A 405 -14.20 -33.21 -35.69
N LEU A 406 -14.20 -32.58 -36.87
CA LEU A 406 -13.65 -33.17 -38.09
C LEU A 406 -13.14 -32.04 -39.02
N SER A 407 -12.06 -32.30 -39.75
CA SER A 407 -11.19 -31.30 -40.38
C SER A 407 -11.32 -31.25 -41.91
N ASN A 408 -11.20 -30.06 -42.51
CA ASN A 408 -10.79 -29.94 -43.92
C ASN A 408 -10.15 -28.55 -44.23
N PRO A 409 -8.98 -28.47 -44.90
CA PRO A 409 -8.34 -27.22 -45.35
C PRO A 409 -8.74 -26.86 -46.80
N PRO A 410 -8.68 -25.57 -47.22
CA PRO A 410 -7.56 -25.09 -48.08
C PRO A 410 -7.35 -23.54 -47.96
N PRO A 411 -6.69 -22.79 -48.89
CA PRO A 411 -5.66 -23.13 -49.88
C PRO A 411 -4.36 -22.27 -49.83
N SER A 412 -3.32 -22.81 -50.49
CA SER A 412 -2.24 -22.16 -51.27
C SER A 412 -2.08 -20.63 -51.32
N LYS A 413 -0.89 -20.12 -50.96
CA LYS A 413 -0.30 -18.88 -51.55
C LYS A 413 1.21 -18.69 -51.28
N LYS A 414 2.08 -19.20 -52.16
CA LYS A 414 3.45 -18.65 -52.35
C LYS A 414 4.08 -19.09 -53.68
N GLY A 415 3.94 -18.27 -54.72
CA GLY A 415 4.70 -18.40 -55.97
C GLY A 415 5.88 -17.44 -55.98
N LYS A 416 7.11 -17.96 -56.03
CA LYS A 416 8.36 -17.26 -56.37
C LYS A 416 9.43 -18.32 -56.64
N GLU A 417 10.50 -17.93 -57.35
CA GLU A 417 11.54 -18.80 -57.94
C GLU A 417 11.11 -19.54 -59.23
N LYS A 418 11.95 -19.64 -60.29
CA LYS A 418 13.19 -18.89 -60.61
C LYS A 418 13.52 -19.03 -62.10
N GLU A 419 13.64 -17.92 -62.82
CA GLU A 419 14.06 -17.92 -64.23
C GLU A 419 15.56 -17.62 -64.33
N LYS A 420 16.37 -18.59 -64.79
CA LYS A 420 17.32 -18.38 -65.90
C LYS A 420 17.90 -19.71 -66.38
N ASN A 421 17.83 -19.96 -67.68
CA ASN A 421 18.46 -21.12 -68.34
C ASN A 421 19.70 -20.64 -69.12
N PRO A 422 20.89 -21.25 -68.98
CA PRO A 422 22.06 -20.93 -69.79
C PRO A 422 22.17 -21.87 -71.00
N GLY A 423 22.16 -21.33 -72.22
CA GLY A 423 22.34 -22.10 -73.45
C GLY A 423 22.58 -21.16 -74.63
N GLY A 424 23.85 -21.00 -75.02
CA GLY A 424 24.26 -20.00 -76.01
C GLY A 424 25.66 -20.27 -76.56
N SER A 425 25.78 -21.30 -77.38
CA SER A 425 26.87 -21.57 -78.34
C SER A 425 26.31 -22.51 -79.41
#